data_AF-A0A2E9CBP7-F1
#
_entry.id   AF-A0A2E9CBP7-F1
#
_cell.length_a   1.000
_cell.length_b   1.000
_cell.length_c   1.000
_cell.angle_alpha   90.00
_cell.angle_beta   90.00
_cell.angle_gamma   90.00
#
_symmetry.space_group_name_H-M   'P 1'
#
loop_
_entity.id
_entity.type
_entity.pdbx_description
1 polymer ?
#
loop_
_entity_poly.entity_id
_entity_poly.type
_entity_poly.pdbx_seq_one_letter_code
_entity_poly.pdbx_strand_id
1 'polypeptide(L)'
;IYWGRVKVHEFGAFSTSQMKKDIAQGIFDGWDDPRLPTLSALSRRGIKSESLRAFWIELGLTQKDIAVPLSTLYSHNTKAIDSNAPRLAFVRNAFPISLKGDYPKTGSISSHSDTEMPPRKYSIDEGVWIEQEDSGKPIRLKDLCDIDAEGNVESIDRSDKRSVVHWVAGGKPSALTIAEGQDLITVEGILEDHKYPVGTIVQLERIGYAIIEENGLLMVHD
;
A
#
# COMPACT_ATOMS: atom_id res chain seq x y z
N ILE A 1 -26.02 29.23 -13.94
CA ILE A 1 -24.62 29.20 -13.48
C ILE A 1 -23.90 28.14 -14.31
N TYR A 2 -22.79 28.49 -14.96
CA TYR A 2 -21.92 27.55 -15.69
C TYR A 2 -20.57 27.48 -14.97
N TRP A 3 -19.96 26.30 -14.95
CA TRP A 3 -18.62 26.06 -14.41
C TRP A 3 -17.75 25.38 -15.44
N GLY A 4 -16.45 25.61 -15.33
CA GLY A 4 -15.44 24.98 -16.17
C GLY A 4 -15.36 23.48 -15.90
N ARG A 5 -14.81 22.75 -16.87
CA ARG A 5 -14.57 21.31 -16.76
C ARG A 5 -13.41 21.05 -15.81
N VAL A 6 -13.51 19.94 -15.08
CA VAL A 6 -12.43 19.43 -14.24
C VAL A 6 -11.82 18.23 -14.92
N LYS A 7 -10.51 18.27 -15.11
CA LYS A 7 -9.70 17.15 -15.61
C LYS A 7 -8.84 16.63 -14.48
N VAL A 8 -8.71 15.32 -14.38
CA VAL A 8 -7.73 14.69 -13.50
C VAL A 8 -6.54 14.31 -14.37
N HIS A 9 -5.32 14.73 -14.00
CA HIS A 9 -4.14 14.59 -14.85
C HIS A 9 -3.89 13.14 -15.27
N GLU A 10 -3.96 12.22 -14.32
CA GLU A 10 -3.57 10.82 -14.44
C GLU A 10 -4.59 10.01 -15.27
N PHE A 11 -5.86 10.37 -15.24
CA PHE A 11 -6.90 9.70 -16.04
C PHE A 11 -6.99 10.23 -17.47
N GLY A 12 -6.39 11.38 -17.76
CA GLY A 12 -6.45 12.00 -19.07
C GLY A 12 -7.89 12.23 -19.57
N ALA A 13 -8.09 12.08 -20.87
CA ALA A 13 -9.42 12.16 -21.48
C ALA A 13 -10.05 10.77 -21.53
N PHE A 14 -11.29 10.65 -21.03
CA PHE A 14 -11.99 9.39 -20.96
C PHE A 14 -13.45 9.50 -21.43
N SER A 15 -13.99 8.40 -21.96
CA SER A 15 -15.34 8.32 -22.54
C SER A 15 -16.03 7.06 -22.06
N THR A 16 -17.24 7.19 -21.52
CA THR A 16 -18.04 6.05 -21.06
C THR A 16 -18.36 5.05 -22.18
N SER A 17 -18.60 5.55 -23.40
CA SER A 17 -18.81 4.71 -24.58
C SER A 17 -17.54 3.95 -24.98
N GLN A 18 -16.37 4.54 -24.78
CA GLN A 18 -15.10 3.85 -25.06
C GLN A 18 -14.83 2.79 -23.99
N MET A 19 -14.97 3.13 -22.70
CA MET A 19 -14.84 2.16 -21.60
C MET A 19 -15.77 0.95 -21.79
N LYS A 20 -17.02 1.19 -22.20
CA LYS A 20 -17.96 0.10 -22.49
C LYS A 20 -17.46 -0.84 -23.59
N LYS A 21 -16.82 -0.31 -24.64
CA LYS A 21 -16.22 -1.13 -25.71
C LYS A 21 -15.01 -1.88 -25.19
N ASP A 22 -14.14 -1.22 -24.43
CA ASP A 22 -12.92 -1.81 -23.88
C ASP A 22 -13.24 -2.95 -22.91
N ILE A 23 -14.27 -2.78 -22.06
CA ILE A 23 -14.82 -3.85 -21.21
C ILE A 23 -15.37 -5.00 -22.07
N ALA A 24 -16.15 -4.70 -23.11
CA ALA A 24 -16.69 -5.74 -23.99
C ALA A 24 -15.60 -6.49 -24.78
N GLN A 25 -14.43 -5.88 -24.99
CA GLN A 25 -13.25 -6.47 -25.60
C GLN A 25 -12.35 -7.20 -24.61
N GLY A 26 -12.66 -7.16 -23.31
CA GLY A 26 -11.86 -7.79 -22.26
C GLY A 26 -10.56 -7.04 -21.92
N ILE A 27 -10.44 -5.76 -22.29
CA ILE A 27 -9.31 -4.91 -21.88
C ILE A 27 -9.43 -4.57 -20.39
N PHE A 28 -10.66 -4.31 -19.94
CA PHE A 28 -11.01 -4.09 -18.54
C PHE A 28 -11.98 -5.18 -18.07
N ASP A 29 -11.84 -5.61 -16.82
CA ASP A 29 -12.65 -6.71 -16.28
C ASP A 29 -14.11 -6.30 -16.07
N GLY A 30 -14.36 -5.01 -15.85
CA GLY A 30 -15.68 -4.49 -15.54
C GLY A 30 -15.67 -2.98 -15.27
N TRP A 31 -16.81 -2.46 -14.82
CA TRP A 31 -16.94 -1.05 -14.44
C TRP A 31 -16.24 -0.69 -13.14
N ASP A 32 -15.93 -1.69 -12.32
CA ASP A 32 -15.19 -1.60 -11.07
C ASP A 32 -13.68 -1.90 -11.25
N ASP A 33 -13.22 -2.09 -12.49
CA ASP A 33 -11.80 -2.27 -12.78
C ASP A 33 -10.99 -1.06 -12.27
N PRO A 34 -9.96 -1.27 -11.43
CA PRO A 34 -9.25 -0.19 -10.73
C PRO A 34 -8.54 0.80 -11.66
N ARG A 35 -8.34 0.46 -12.94
CA ARG A 35 -7.78 1.37 -13.95
C ARG A 35 -8.79 2.42 -14.42
N LEU A 36 -10.08 2.21 -14.20
CA LEU A 36 -11.13 3.10 -14.64
C LEU A 36 -11.36 4.26 -13.66
N PRO A 37 -11.70 5.47 -14.15
CA PRO A 37 -12.05 6.62 -13.32
C PRO A 37 -13.51 6.61 -12.87
N THR A 38 -14.10 5.41 -12.66
CA THR A 38 -15.51 5.27 -12.29
C THR A 38 -15.66 5.31 -10.77
N LEU A 39 -16.85 5.66 -10.28
CA LEU A 39 -17.13 5.60 -8.84
C LEU A 39 -17.00 4.17 -8.30
N SER A 40 -17.38 3.16 -9.08
CA SER A 40 -17.24 1.75 -8.72
C SER A 40 -15.77 1.35 -8.56
N ALA A 41 -14.90 1.75 -9.49
CA ALA A 41 -13.47 1.48 -9.44
C ALA A 41 -12.78 2.21 -8.28
N LEU A 42 -13.09 3.50 -8.09
CA LEU A 42 -12.58 4.26 -6.95
C LEU A 42 -13.02 3.63 -5.62
N SER A 43 -14.28 3.17 -5.52
CA SER A 43 -14.78 2.48 -4.34
C SER A 43 -14.07 1.15 -4.10
N ARG A 44 -13.86 0.33 -5.15
CA ARG A 44 -13.12 -0.95 -5.05
C ARG A 44 -11.67 -0.71 -4.62
N ARG A 45 -11.03 0.34 -5.16
CA ARG A 45 -9.70 0.80 -4.74
C ARG A 45 -9.64 1.32 -3.31
N GLY A 46 -10.76 1.44 -2.59
CA GLY A 46 -10.77 1.91 -1.21
C GLY A 46 -10.84 3.44 -1.04
N ILE A 47 -11.14 4.19 -2.11
CA ILE A 47 -11.41 5.62 -2.00
C ILE A 47 -12.73 5.85 -1.28
N LYS A 48 -12.67 6.59 -0.17
CA LYS A 48 -13.82 6.89 0.66
C LYS A 48 -14.71 7.98 0.06
N SER A 49 -16.01 7.81 0.23
CA SER A 49 -17.02 8.73 -0.31
C SER A 49 -16.87 10.16 0.23
N GLU A 50 -16.48 10.27 1.50
CA GLU A 50 -16.22 11.50 2.24
C GLU A 50 -14.99 12.21 1.71
N SER A 51 -13.95 11.48 1.31
CA SER A 51 -12.75 12.03 0.70
C SER A 51 -13.03 12.59 -0.69
N LEU A 52 -13.86 11.90 -1.48
CA LEU A 52 -14.30 12.41 -2.77
C LEU A 52 -15.15 13.68 -2.60
N ARG A 53 -16.05 13.73 -1.61
CA ARG A 53 -16.82 14.95 -1.30
C ARG A 53 -15.90 16.09 -0.86
N ALA A 54 -14.95 15.82 0.03
CA ALA A 54 -14.00 16.82 0.52
C ALA A 54 -13.15 17.40 -0.62
N PHE A 55 -12.67 16.55 -1.53
CA PHE A 55 -11.96 16.94 -2.74
C PHE A 55 -12.77 17.93 -3.61
N TRP A 56 -14.04 17.63 -3.89
CA TRP A 56 -14.88 18.53 -4.69
C TRP A 56 -15.24 19.83 -3.97
N ILE A 57 -15.40 19.80 -2.64
CA ILE A 57 -15.66 21.00 -1.84
C ILE A 57 -14.44 21.92 -1.83
N GLU A 58 -13.24 21.37 -1.65
CA GLU A 58 -11.98 22.14 -1.68
C GLU A 58 -11.75 22.78 -3.05
N LEU A 59 -12.02 22.03 -4.12
CA LEU A 59 -11.82 22.51 -5.48
C LEU A 59 -12.67 23.75 -5.79
N GLY A 60 -13.86 23.83 -5.19
CA GLY A 60 -14.78 24.93 -5.36
C GLY A 60 -15.34 25.06 -6.78
N LEU A 61 -16.15 26.09 -6.99
CA LEU A 61 -16.72 26.41 -8.30
C LEU A 61 -15.87 27.45 -9.01
N THR A 62 -15.43 27.12 -10.21
CA THR A 62 -14.71 28.03 -11.12
C THR A 62 -15.34 28.00 -12.49
N GLN A 63 -15.34 29.14 -13.20
CA GLN A 63 -15.80 29.22 -14.59
C GLN A 63 -14.74 28.75 -15.59
N LYS A 64 -13.47 28.64 -15.16
CA LYS A 64 -12.36 28.20 -16.01
C LYS A 64 -12.18 26.69 -15.88
N ASP A 65 -11.85 26.05 -16.99
CA ASP A 65 -11.41 24.66 -16.97
C ASP A 65 -10.16 24.54 -16.11
N ILE A 66 -10.13 23.52 -15.27
CA ILE A 66 -9.03 23.24 -14.35
C ILE A 66 -8.59 21.79 -14.51
N ALA A 67 -7.30 21.56 -14.24
CA ALA A 67 -6.73 20.24 -14.16
C ALA A 67 -6.11 20.06 -12.76
N VAL A 68 -6.36 18.92 -12.15
CA VAL A 68 -5.94 18.61 -10.78
C VAL A 68 -5.27 17.24 -10.72
N PRO A 69 -4.24 17.07 -9.87
CA PRO A 69 -3.60 15.79 -9.69
C PRO A 69 -4.44 14.89 -8.79
N LEU A 70 -4.39 13.60 -9.05
CA LEU A 70 -5.08 12.59 -8.26
C LEU A 70 -4.51 12.51 -6.82
N SER A 71 -3.28 12.95 -6.61
CA SER A 71 -2.65 13.08 -5.29
C SER A 71 -3.43 13.99 -4.32
N THR A 72 -4.18 14.98 -4.81
CA THR A 72 -5.07 15.80 -3.97
C THR A 72 -6.23 14.96 -3.43
N LEU A 73 -6.82 14.09 -4.26
CA LEU A 73 -7.85 13.15 -3.80
C LEU A 73 -7.26 12.14 -2.80
N TYR A 74 -6.06 11.61 -3.07
CA TYR A 74 -5.38 10.70 -2.16
C TYR A 74 -5.09 11.34 -0.81
N SER A 75 -4.69 12.61 -0.78
CA SER A 75 -4.48 13.34 0.48
C SER A 75 -5.75 13.43 1.34
N HIS A 76 -6.92 13.60 0.72
CA HIS A 76 -8.22 13.51 1.41
C HIS A 76 -8.57 12.09 1.83
N ASN A 77 -8.14 11.10 1.04
CA ASN A 77 -8.37 9.70 1.34
C ASN A 77 -7.55 9.24 2.55
N THR A 78 -6.25 9.55 2.58
CA THR A 78 -5.37 9.31 3.73
C THR A 78 -5.98 9.83 5.02
N LYS A 79 -6.44 11.10 5.03
CA LYS A 79 -7.10 11.68 6.22
C LYS A 79 -8.34 10.92 6.70
N ALA A 80 -9.05 10.24 5.81
CA ALA A 80 -10.24 9.46 6.14
C ALA A 80 -9.92 8.04 6.61
N ILE A 81 -8.81 7.45 6.13
CA ILE A 81 -8.48 6.03 6.37
C ILE A 81 -7.38 5.82 7.41
N ASP A 82 -6.44 6.76 7.57
CA ASP A 82 -5.20 6.61 8.37
C ASP A 82 -5.48 6.12 9.79
N SER A 83 -6.41 6.77 10.50
CA SER A 83 -6.77 6.40 11.88
C SER A 83 -7.40 5.01 12.05
N ASN A 84 -7.90 4.41 10.97
CA ASN A 84 -8.57 3.11 10.98
C ASN A 84 -7.80 2.03 10.20
N ALA A 85 -6.70 2.39 9.54
CA ALA A 85 -5.92 1.48 8.71
C ALA A 85 -4.83 0.80 9.57
N PRO A 86 -4.95 -0.49 9.88
CA PRO A 86 -3.90 -1.20 10.61
C PRO A 86 -2.64 -1.29 9.74
N ARG A 87 -1.47 -1.13 10.37
CA ARG A 87 -0.19 -1.33 9.68
C ARG A 87 0.09 -2.81 9.53
N LEU A 88 0.47 -3.23 8.33
CA LEU A 88 0.97 -4.56 8.01
C LEU A 88 2.32 -4.42 7.29
N ALA A 89 3.13 -5.47 7.35
CA ALA A 89 4.31 -5.57 6.52
C ALA A 89 4.02 -6.45 5.30
N PHE A 90 4.36 -5.93 4.12
CA PHE A 90 4.40 -6.68 2.87
C PHE A 90 5.78 -6.46 2.27
N VAL A 91 6.50 -7.53 1.99
CA VAL A 91 7.83 -7.48 1.41
C VAL A 91 7.74 -7.89 -0.06
N ARG A 92 8.00 -6.94 -0.96
CA ARG A 92 8.04 -7.17 -2.42
C ARG A 92 9.30 -7.93 -2.80
N ASN A 93 9.22 -8.81 -3.78
CA ASN A 93 10.36 -9.59 -4.29
C ASN A 93 11.18 -10.17 -3.13
N ALA A 94 10.53 -10.98 -2.30
CA ALA A 94 11.03 -11.30 -0.98
C ALA A 94 12.35 -12.10 -1.03
N PHE A 95 13.37 -11.58 -0.32
CA PHE A 95 14.65 -12.22 -0.14
C PHE A 95 14.76 -12.78 1.29
N PRO A 96 15.00 -14.10 1.45
CA PRO A 96 15.13 -14.70 2.76
C PRO A 96 16.47 -14.33 3.39
N ILE A 97 16.46 -13.92 4.66
CA ILE A 97 17.66 -13.65 5.44
C ILE A 97 17.69 -14.52 6.70
N SER A 98 18.84 -15.12 6.97
CA SER A 98 19.08 -15.91 8.18
C SER A 98 19.80 -15.07 9.22
N LEU A 99 19.08 -14.65 10.26
CA LEU A 99 19.66 -13.86 11.35
C LEU A 99 20.56 -14.73 12.24
N LYS A 100 21.80 -14.28 12.45
CA LYS A 100 22.79 -14.93 13.31
C LYS A 100 23.18 -14.02 14.46
N GLY A 101 23.35 -14.57 15.66
CA GLY A 101 23.71 -13.82 16.86
C GLY A 101 22.58 -13.81 17.90
N ASP A 102 22.64 -12.85 18.82
CA ASP A 102 21.65 -12.67 19.88
C ASP A 102 20.62 -11.62 19.47
N TYR A 103 19.34 -12.00 19.46
CA TYR A 103 18.21 -11.16 19.08
C TYR A 103 16.90 -11.74 19.64
N PRO A 104 15.87 -10.90 19.84
CA PRO A 104 14.56 -11.40 20.28
C PRO A 104 13.91 -12.20 19.16
N LYS A 105 13.74 -13.52 19.38
CA LYS A 105 13.10 -14.42 18.41
C LYS A 105 11.60 -14.19 18.26
N THR A 106 10.96 -13.68 19.30
CA THR A 106 9.54 -13.36 19.32
C THR A 106 9.33 -12.00 19.94
N GLY A 107 8.39 -11.23 19.41
CA GLY A 107 8.08 -9.92 19.97
C GLY A 107 6.76 -9.38 19.46
N SER A 108 6.51 -8.12 19.80
CA SER A 108 5.32 -7.39 19.40
C SER A 108 5.68 -6.02 18.86
N ILE A 109 5.19 -5.69 17.67
CA ILE A 109 5.38 -4.39 17.02
C ILE A 109 4.04 -3.65 17.07
N SER A 110 4.08 -2.33 17.30
CA SER A 110 2.84 -1.55 17.28
C SER A 110 2.21 -1.57 15.88
N SER A 111 0.90 -1.78 15.84
CA SER A 111 0.10 -1.78 14.60
C SER A 111 -0.31 -0.39 14.14
N HIS A 112 -0.24 0.60 15.04
CA HIS A 112 -0.49 2.00 14.72
C HIS A 112 0.23 2.90 15.74
N SER A 113 0.68 4.09 15.33
CA SER A 113 1.35 5.02 16.26
C SER A 113 0.37 5.68 17.22
N ASP A 114 -0.86 5.94 16.76
CA ASP A 114 -1.78 6.90 17.39
C ASP A 114 -3.11 6.28 17.83
N THR A 115 -3.28 4.96 17.68
CA THR A 115 -4.55 4.28 17.96
C THR A 115 -4.27 2.97 18.70
N GLU A 116 -5.08 2.66 19.71
CA GLU A 116 -5.04 1.37 20.42
C GLU A 116 -5.51 0.24 19.51
N MET A 117 -4.64 -0.17 18.60
CA MET A 117 -4.80 -1.38 17.81
C MET A 117 -4.00 -2.51 18.47
N PRO A 118 -4.51 -3.76 18.42
CA PRO A 118 -3.79 -4.89 18.97
C PRO A 118 -2.42 -5.01 18.27
N PRO A 119 -1.33 -5.19 19.01
CA PRO A 119 0.01 -5.22 18.43
C PRO A 119 0.20 -6.45 17.54
N ARG A 120 1.02 -6.28 16.50
CA ARG A 120 1.44 -7.35 15.61
C ARG A 120 2.46 -8.22 16.30
N LYS A 121 2.24 -9.53 16.31
CA LYS A 121 3.19 -10.49 16.89
C LYS A 121 4.03 -11.08 15.77
N TYR A 122 5.32 -11.21 16.00
CA TYR A 122 6.22 -11.86 15.05
C TYR A 122 6.95 -13.04 15.69
N SER A 123 7.31 -14.02 14.88
CA SER A 123 8.16 -15.16 15.22
C SER A 123 9.23 -15.33 14.15
N ILE A 124 10.48 -15.02 14.48
CA ILE A 124 11.63 -15.10 13.58
C ILE A 124 11.94 -16.54 13.18
N ASP A 125 11.52 -17.52 13.97
CA ASP A 125 11.74 -18.95 13.70
C ASP A 125 11.06 -19.41 12.39
N GLU A 126 10.07 -18.67 11.89
CA GLU A 126 9.42 -18.95 10.61
C GLU A 126 10.23 -18.42 9.41
N GLY A 127 11.33 -17.70 9.63
CA GLY A 127 12.14 -17.03 8.63
C GLY A 127 11.92 -15.51 8.64
N VAL A 128 12.88 -14.76 8.09
CA VAL A 128 12.78 -13.31 7.91
C VAL A 128 12.95 -12.99 6.43
N TRP A 129 12.08 -12.13 5.93
CA TRP A 129 12.11 -11.65 4.56
C TRP A 129 12.30 -10.14 4.54
N ILE A 130 13.16 -9.71 3.62
CA ILE A 130 13.39 -8.30 3.27
C ILE A 130 13.23 -8.14 1.75
N GLU A 131 13.12 -6.91 1.26
CA GLU A 131 13.07 -6.71 -0.20
C GLU A 131 14.41 -7.11 -0.83
N GLN A 132 14.37 -7.72 -2.02
CA GLN A 132 15.57 -8.14 -2.75
C GLN A 132 16.57 -7.00 -2.97
N GLU A 133 16.07 -5.78 -3.21
CA GLU A 133 16.88 -4.58 -3.39
C GLU A 133 17.64 -4.20 -2.12
N ASP A 134 17.18 -4.68 -0.96
CA ASP A 134 17.79 -4.46 0.34
C ASP A 134 18.81 -5.52 0.77
N SER A 135 18.95 -6.59 -0.02
CA SER A 135 19.92 -7.67 0.25
C SER A 135 21.38 -7.25 0.05
N GLY A 136 22.30 -7.90 0.77
CA GLY A 136 23.75 -7.78 0.57
C GLY A 136 24.39 -6.48 1.06
N LYS A 137 23.71 -5.70 1.90
CA LYS A 137 24.22 -4.45 2.50
C LYS A 137 23.86 -4.38 3.98
N PRO A 138 24.63 -3.66 4.81
CA PRO A 138 24.28 -3.41 6.20
C PRO A 138 23.00 -2.58 6.30
N ILE A 139 22.01 -3.09 7.01
CA ILE A 139 20.68 -2.49 7.14
C ILE A 139 20.17 -2.58 8.58
N ARG A 140 19.19 -1.74 8.92
CA ARG A 140 18.47 -1.82 10.19
C ARG A 140 17.09 -2.39 9.93
N LEU A 141 16.80 -3.54 10.52
CA LEU A 141 15.45 -4.08 10.58
C LEU A 141 14.63 -3.21 11.53
N LYS A 142 13.60 -2.54 11.00
CA LYS A 142 12.74 -1.63 11.77
C LYS A 142 12.24 -2.32 13.05
N ASP A 143 12.37 -1.64 14.19
CA ASP A 143 11.93 -2.12 15.51
C ASP A 143 12.54 -3.46 15.98
N LEU A 144 13.64 -3.92 15.37
CA LEU A 144 14.31 -5.18 15.73
C LEU A 144 15.80 -5.01 16.03
N CYS A 145 16.65 -4.89 15.00
CA CYS A 145 18.11 -4.85 15.16
C CYS A 145 18.83 -4.32 13.91
N ASP A 146 20.11 -3.99 14.10
CA ASP A 146 21.10 -3.68 13.08
C ASP A 146 21.79 -4.97 12.62
N ILE A 147 21.84 -5.19 11.31
CA ILE A 147 22.47 -6.36 10.69
C ILE A 147 23.51 -5.96 9.64
N ASP A 148 24.53 -6.80 9.46
CA ASP A 148 25.49 -6.68 8.36
C ASP A 148 24.94 -7.29 7.04
N ALA A 149 25.78 -7.30 6.00
CA ALA A 149 25.42 -7.83 4.68
C ALA A 149 25.17 -9.36 4.66
N GLU A 150 25.58 -10.09 5.70
CA GLU A 150 25.49 -11.54 5.82
C GLU A 150 24.39 -11.98 6.80
N GLY A 151 23.68 -11.03 7.42
CA GLY A 151 22.64 -11.27 8.41
C GLY A 151 23.16 -11.48 9.83
N ASN A 152 24.41 -11.12 10.13
CA ASN A 152 24.91 -11.13 11.51
C ASN A 152 24.36 -9.90 12.24
N VAL A 153 23.77 -10.13 13.42
CA VAL A 153 23.24 -9.07 14.27
C VAL A 153 24.40 -8.35 14.97
N GLU A 154 24.53 -7.05 14.73
CA GLU A 154 25.58 -6.22 15.31
C GLU A 154 25.12 -5.50 16.58
N SER A 155 23.88 -5.01 16.60
CA SER A 155 23.32 -4.26 17.72
C SER A 155 21.78 -4.29 17.71
N ILE A 156 21.16 -4.35 18.90
CA ILE A 156 19.70 -4.19 19.04
C ILE A 156 19.33 -2.70 18.92
N ASP A 157 20.05 -1.86 19.66
CA ASP A 157 19.91 -0.41 19.60
C ASP A 157 20.51 0.12 18.31
N ARG A 158 20.01 1.28 17.87
CA ARG A 158 20.51 1.93 16.66
C ARG A 158 21.95 2.38 16.89
N SER A 159 22.88 1.72 16.20
CA SER A 159 24.31 1.98 16.32
C SER A 159 24.80 3.08 15.36
N ASP A 160 24.14 3.24 14.20
CA ASP A 160 24.60 4.16 13.15
C ASP A 160 23.48 4.75 12.26
N LYS A 161 23.88 5.26 11.08
CA LYS A 161 23.01 5.90 10.09
C LYS A 161 22.60 4.98 8.93
N ARG A 162 22.72 3.65 9.07
CA ARG A 162 22.28 2.71 8.03
C ARG A 162 20.79 2.84 7.73
N SER A 163 20.42 2.40 6.53
CA SER A 163 19.04 2.46 6.04
C SER A 163 18.13 1.55 6.86
N VAL A 164 16.99 2.08 7.28
CA VAL A 164 15.95 1.31 7.96
C VAL A 164 15.05 0.66 6.92
N VAL A 165 14.89 -0.66 7.01
CA VAL A 165 14.06 -1.45 6.10
C VAL A 165 12.89 -2.08 6.86
N HIS A 166 11.77 -2.27 6.17
CA HIS A 166 10.68 -3.09 6.69
C HIS A 166 11.00 -4.57 6.41
N TRP A 167 10.40 -5.46 7.18
CA TRP A 167 10.61 -6.89 7.09
C TRP A 167 9.34 -7.62 7.50
N VAL A 168 9.23 -8.88 7.09
CA VAL A 168 8.20 -9.80 7.55
C VAL A 168 8.91 -10.98 8.20
N ALA A 169 8.39 -11.47 9.32
CA ALA A 169 8.73 -12.81 9.80
C ALA A 169 7.52 -13.72 9.73
N GLY A 170 7.78 -14.93 9.26
CA GLY A 170 6.75 -15.81 8.71
C GLY A 170 6.00 -15.18 7.53
N GLY A 171 4.69 -15.41 7.51
CA GLY A 171 3.79 -14.85 6.52
C GLY A 171 3.52 -15.79 5.34
N LYS A 172 2.71 -15.29 4.40
CA LYS A 172 2.22 -16.06 3.26
C LYS A 172 2.58 -15.38 1.94
N PRO A 173 2.88 -16.17 0.89
CA PRO A 173 2.93 -15.67 -0.47
C PRO A 173 1.64 -14.90 -0.80
N SER A 174 1.82 -13.67 -1.28
CA SER A 174 0.73 -12.79 -1.66
C SER A 174 1.21 -11.86 -2.77
N ALA A 175 0.26 -11.29 -3.51
CA ALA A 175 0.52 -10.34 -4.56
C ALA A 175 -0.06 -8.96 -4.21
N LEU A 176 0.63 -7.90 -4.60
CA LEU A 176 0.14 -6.52 -4.59
C LEU A 176 -0.11 -6.07 -6.02
N THR A 177 -1.38 -5.85 -6.35
CA THR A 177 -1.81 -5.32 -7.64
C THR A 177 -1.83 -3.80 -7.59
N ILE A 178 -1.18 -3.16 -8.55
CA ILE A 178 -1.06 -1.71 -8.69
C ILE A 178 -1.66 -1.32 -10.04
N ALA A 179 -2.65 -0.43 -10.03
CA ALA A 179 -3.19 0.15 -11.25
C ALA A 179 -2.40 1.40 -11.62
N GLU A 180 -1.63 1.31 -12.71
CA GLU A 180 -0.82 2.42 -13.23
C GLU A 180 -1.23 2.71 -14.69
N GLY A 181 -1.91 3.82 -14.89
CA GLY A 181 -2.47 4.17 -16.21
C GLY A 181 -3.47 3.12 -16.70
N GLN A 182 -3.13 2.41 -17.77
CA GLN A 182 -3.96 1.34 -18.35
C GLN A 182 -3.47 -0.07 -17.99
N ASP A 183 -2.39 -0.16 -17.22
CA ASP A 183 -1.73 -1.42 -16.87
C ASP A 183 -2.07 -1.83 -15.43
N LEU A 184 -2.14 -3.14 -15.21
CA LEU A 184 -2.16 -3.75 -13.88
C LEU A 184 -0.79 -4.40 -13.65
N ILE A 185 -0.03 -3.81 -12.75
CA ILE A 185 1.27 -4.33 -12.34
C ILE A 185 1.04 -5.17 -11.09
N THR A 186 1.36 -6.45 -11.17
CA THR A 186 1.27 -7.36 -10.02
C THR A 186 2.67 -7.61 -9.49
N VAL A 187 2.89 -7.31 -8.22
CA VAL A 187 4.16 -7.52 -7.53
C VAL A 187 4.00 -8.64 -6.51
N GLU A 188 4.71 -9.74 -6.73
CA GLU A 188 4.74 -10.87 -5.81
C GLU A 188 5.59 -10.57 -4.57
N GLY A 189 5.19 -11.12 -3.44
CA GLY A 189 5.86 -10.88 -2.17
C GLY A 189 5.36 -11.77 -1.04
N ILE A 190 5.79 -11.42 0.17
CA ILE A 190 5.33 -12.08 1.40
C ILE A 190 4.54 -11.06 2.21
N LEU A 191 3.30 -11.41 2.56
CA LEU A 191 2.44 -10.64 3.45
C LEU A 191 2.50 -11.25 4.86
N GLU A 192 2.68 -10.40 5.86
CA GLU A 192 2.57 -10.79 7.27
C GLU A 192 1.20 -11.42 7.57
N ASP A 193 1.17 -12.45 8.42
CA ASP A 193 -0.10 -13.08 8.80
C ASP A 193 -1.02 -12.10 9.52
N HIS A 194 -2.25 -12.00 9.03
CA HIS A 194 -3.28 -11.14 9.60
C HIS A 194 -4.64 -11.86 9.70
N LYS A 195 -5.54 -11.26 10.49
CA LYS A 195 -6.94 -11.73 10.63
C LYS A 195 -7.97 -10.75 10.07
N TYR A 196 -7.51 -9.68 9.42
CA TYR A 196 -8.38 -8.70 8.79
C TYR A 196 -9.15 -9.31 7.61
N PRO A 197 -10.47 -9.05 7.49
CA PRO A 197 -11.28 -9.57 6.41
C PRO A 197 -11.02 -8.85 5.08
N VAL A 198 -11.42 -9.48 3.98
CA VAL A 198 -11.47 -8.88 2.64
C VAL A 198 -12.25 -7.56 2.68
N GLY A 199 -11.75 -6.55 1.98
CA GLY A 199 -12.27 -5.19 1.98
C GLY A 199 -11.69 -4.28 3.06
N THR A 200 -10.87 -4.80 3.97
CA THR A 200 -10.16 -3.97 4.95
C THR A 200 -9.03 -3.20 4.27
N ILE A 201 -8.98 -1.89 4.51
CA ILE A 201 -7.87 -1.04 4.08
C ILE A 201 -6.77 -1.10 5.14
N VAL A 202 -5.55 -1.38 4.71
CA VAL A 202 -4.37 -1.53 5.55
C VAL A 202 -3.26 -0.59 5.07
N GLN A 203 -2.40 -0.17 5.98
CA GLN A 203 -1.19 0.59 5.66
C GLN A 203 -0.02 -0.39 5.56
N LEU A 204 0.51 -0.57 4.35
CA LEU A 204 1.71 -1.36 4.10
C LEU A 204 2.96 -0.51 4.44
N GLU A 205 3.75 -1.00 5.37
CA GLU A 205 4.95 -0.33 5.86
C GLU A 205 5.89 0.06 4.70
N ARG A 206 6.15 1.37 4.56
CA ARG A 206 7.02 1.95 3.51
C ARG A 206 6.56 1.73 2.07
N ILE A 207 5.32 1.28 1.85
CA ILE A 207 4.75 1.06 0.52
C ILE A 207 3.58 2.01 0.26
N GLY A 208 2.64 2.12 1.20
CA GLY A 208 1.43 2.93 1.02
C GLY A 208 0.20 2.26 1.60
N TYR A 209 -0.97 2.58 1.08
CA TYR A 209 -2.24 1.98 1.47
C TYR A 209 -2.70 0.94 0.47
N ALA A 210 -3.19 -0.20 0.96
CA ALA A 210 -3.77 -1.26 0.15
C ALA A 210 -5.08 -1.75 0.74
N ILE A 211 -5.95 -2.32 -0.08
CA ILE A 211 -7.15 -3.03 0.35
C ILE A 211 -6.94 -4.53 0.20
N ILE A 212 -7.37 -5.30 1.19
CA ILE A 212 -7.30 -6.77 1.16
C ILE A 212 -8.34 -7.29 0.18
N GLU A 213 -7.91 -8.04 -0.83
CA GLU A 213 -8.74 -8.79 -1.77
C GLU A 213 -8.66 -10.30 -1.47
N GLU A 214 -9.53 -11.11 -2.08
CA GLU A 214 -9.54 -12.56 -1.85
C GLU A 214 -8.21 -13.24 -2.21
N ASN A 215 -7.52 -12.73 -3.24
CA ASN A 215 -6.30 -13.31 -3.80
C ASN A 215 -5.06 -12.41 -3.62
N GLY A 216 -5.09 -11.47 -2.66
CA GLY A 216 -3.94 -10.61 -2.38
C GLY A 216 -4.34 -9.21 -1.94
N LEU A 217 -3.64 -8.22 -2.46
CA LEU A 217 -3.80 -6.81 -2.11
C LEU A 217 -3.99 -5.98 -3.38
N LEU A 218 -4.84 -4.95 -3.30
CA LEU A 218 -4.98 -3.93 -4.33
C LEU A 218 -4.51 -2.59 -3.77
N MET A 219 -3.61 -1.92 -4.48
CA MET A 219 -3.06 -0.62 -4.08
C MET A 219 -4.14 0.46 -4.13
N VAL A 220 -4.31 1.18 -3.01
CA VAL A 220 -5.16 2.36 -2.92
C VAL A 220 -4.38 3.56 -3.47
N HIS A 221 -3.29 3.92 -2.80
CA HIS A 221 -2.32 4.94 -3.18
C HIS A 221 -1.07 4.79 -2.29
N ASP A 222 0.03 5.42 -2.69
CA ASP A 222 1.25 5.54 -1.90
C ASP A 222 1.11 6.47 -0.68
#